data_AF-A0A0B1SR77-F1
#
_entry.id   AF-A0A0B1SR77-F1
#
_cell.length_a   1.000
_cell.length_b   1.000
_cell.length_c   1.000
_cell.angle_alpha   90.00
_cell.angle_beta   90.00
_cell.angle_gamma   90.00
#
_symmetry.space_group_name_H-M   'P 1'
#
loop_
_entity.id
_entity.type
_entity.pdbx_description
1 polymer ?
#
loop_
_entity_poly.entity_id
_entity_poly.type
_entity_poly.pdbx_seq_one_letter_code
_entity_poly.pdbx_strand_id
1 'polypeptide(L)'
;MGFVSASREEKLKMMKTSHTRKTTKKLNRLAKKKKISRNVIDGLKSIKARKSKDSRKRALNIEDDWVADREAQFDEEAEDNLPLDMLDADIDWENSAFAGVKKRHDENLKDEEDSDAEDDIEAKRRKFEGQLNDNIQEMLPIKLKDGTVLRPTREKKDQSSDEEDEESDEEKETKPAMEDFSSLSASELLAKRKELIEQFKQTISTYAHQLLTNPQENIYKLRDLFRLCQGENVHSLVRETVQKLALVSMLQVLIDIIPGYSIRELTAEEKQQKVKKETKQLQIYEESLLRYYLKFLQFCEKMTG
;
A
#
# COMPACT_ATOMS: atom_id res chain seq x y z
N MET A 1 36.80 38.27 24.73
CA MET A 1 36.06 37.07 25.20
C MET A 1 34.76 37.03 24.40
N GLY A 2 34.64 36.36 23.27
CA GLY A 2 34.93 34.96 23.00
C GLY A 2 33.61 34.27 22.66
N PHE A 3 32.89 34.74 21.61
CA PHE A 3 31.71 34.02 21.11
C PHE A 3 32.19 32.84 20.25
N VAL A 4 32.59 31.78 20.93
CA VAL A 4 32.87 30.48 20.33
C VAL A 4 31.52 29.84 19.95
N SER A 5 31.37 29.60 18.64
CA SER A 5 30.50 28.62 17.96
C SER A 5 29.14 28.21 18.58
N ALA A 6 28.25 29.16 18.88
CA ALA A 6 26.83 28.79 19.03
C ALA A 6 26.25 28.37 17.66
N SER A 7 25.58 27.22 17.60
CA SER A 7 24.95 26.69 16.39
C SER A 7 23.95 27.70 15.81
N ARG A 8 23.74 27.69 14.48
CA ARG A 8 22.80 28.60 13.80
C ARG A 8 21.41 28.56 14.46
N GLU A 9 21.01 27.42 15.00
CA GLU A 9 19.75 27.24 15.73
C GLU A 9 19.73 27.91 17.10
N GLU A 10 20.84 27.89 17.84
CA GLU A 10 20.97 28.58 19.12
C GLU A 10 20.94 30.09 18.93
N LYS A 11 21.65 30.59 17.90
CA LYS A 11 21.57 32.01 17.51
C LYS A 11 20.13 32.42 17.14
N LEU A 12 19.39 31.57 16.44
CA LEU A 12 17.97 31.80 16.10
C LEU A 12 17.01 31.68 17.29
N LYS A 13 17.29 30.80 18.26
CA LYS A 13 16.56 30.71 19.54
C LYS A 13 16.80 31.96 20.39
N MET A 14 18.05 32.44 20.43
CA MET A 14 18.46 33.66 21.14
C MET A 14 17.92 34.95 20.47
N MET A 15 17.70 34.94 19.15
CA MET A 15 17.07 36.05 18.41
C MET A 15 15.56 36.18 18.60
N LYS A 16 14.87 35.17 19.16
CA LYS A 16 13.45 35.30 19.55
C LYS A 16 13.37 36.06 20.87
N THR A 17 13.42 37.38 20.80
CA THR A 17 13.30 38.25 21.98
C THR A 17 12.01 37.90 22.75
N SER A 18 12.02 38.04 24.08
CA SER A 18 10.84 37.78 24.92
C SER A 18 9.57 38.50 24.43
N HIS A 19 9.75 39.66 23.78
CA HIS A 19 8.71 40.41 23.10
C HIS A 19 8.07 39.65 21.93
N THR A 20 8.85 39.04 21.03
CA THR A 20 8.30 38.26 19.90
C THR A 20 7.49 37.04 20.35
N ARG A 21 7.88 36.40 21.45
CA ARG A 21 7.12 35.28 22.05
C ARG A 21 5.82 35.77 22.70
N LYS A 22 5.83 36.95 23.33
CA LYS A 22 4.63 37.57 23.91
C LYS A 22 3.64 38.02 22.83
N THR A 23 4.11 38.63 21.74
CA THR A 23 3.26 39.08 20.63
C THR A 23 2.60 37.93 19.90
N THR A 24 3.34 36.86 19.59
CA THR A 24 2.78 35.64 18.97
C THR A 24 1.74 34.95 19.85
N LYS A 25 1.98 34.85 21.17
CA LYS A 25 0.98 34.34 22.13
C LYS A 25 -0.29 35.21 22.15
N LYS A 26 -0.15 36.54 22.13
CA LYS A 26 -1.28 37.48 22.09
C LYS A 26 -2.10 37.33 20.80
N LEU A 27 -1.45 37.24 19.65
CA LEU A 27 -2.10 37.00 18.36
C LEU A 27 -2.82 35.63 18.33
N ASN A 28 -2.21 34.57 18.84
CA ASN A 28 -2.88 33.26 18.92
C ASN A 28 -4.11 33.27 19.83
N ARG A 29 -4.09 34.02 20.94
CA ARG A 29 -5.26 34.20 21.83
C ARG A 29 -6.38 34.99 21.15
N LEU A 30 -6.04 36.04 20.40
CA LEU A 30 -7.02 36.84 19.67
C LEU A 30 -7.61 36.06 18.48
N ALA A 31 -6.81 35.22 17.81
CA ALA A 31 -7.27 34.30 16.76
C ALA A 31 -8.33 33.31 17.29
N LYS A 32 -8.05 32.68 18.45
CA LYS A 32 -9.01 31.78 19.12
C LYS A 32 -10.33 32.48 19.49
N LYS A 33 -10.26 33.77 19.84
CA LYS A 33 -11.43 34.60 20.15
C LYS A 33 -12.10 35.21 18.91
N LYS A 34 -11.65 34.88 17.69
CA LYS A 34 -12.12 35.46 16.40
C LYS A 34 -12.05 37.00 16.34
N LYS A 35 -11.12 37.62 17.06
CA LYS A 35 -10.93 39.09 17.14
C LYS A 35 -9.80 39.60 16.25
N ILE A 36 -9.41 38.83 15.23
CA ILE A 36 -8.32 39.18 14.30
C ILE A 36 -8.89 39.36 12.90
N SER A 37 -8.46 40.43 12.23
CA SER A 37 -8.77 40.68 10.82
C SER A 37 -8.17 39.62 9.89
N ARG A 38 -8.90 39.25 8.83
CA ARG A 38 -8.48 38.25 7.84
C ARG A 38 -7.07 38.49 7.27
N ASN A 39 -6.70 39.74 6.97
CA ASN A 39 -5.38 40.09 6.44
C ASN A 39 -4.22 39.70 7.39
N VAL A 40 -4.45 39.79 8.70
CA VAL A 40 -3.46 39.41 9.72
C VAL A 40 -3.38 37.89 9.85
N ILE A 41 -4.50 37.18 9.67
CA ILE A 41 -4.53 35.71 9.64
C ILE A 41 -3.75 35.19 8.43
N ASP A 42 -3.97 35.76 7.25
CA ASP A 42 -3.29 35.38 6.01
C ASP A 42 -1.79 35.73 6.06
N GLY A 43 -1.44 36.86 6.67
CA GLY A 43 -0.05 37.22 7.00
C GLY A 43 0.62 36.21 7.94
N LEU A 44 -0.05 35.79 9.01
CA LEU A 44 0.47 34.76 9.93
C LEU A 44 0.64 33.40 9.24
N LYS A 45 -0.30 33.03 8.36
CA LYS A 45 -0.29 31.76 7.61
C LYS A 45 0.86 31.71 6.61
N SER A 46 1.10 32.79 5.87
CA SER A 46 2.22 32.90 4.92
C SER A 46 3.58 32.85 5.62
N ILE A 47 3.73 33.51 6.77
CA ILE A 47 4.96 33.45 7.59
C ILE A 47 5.20 32.02 8.12
N LYS A 48 4.15 31.32 8.57
CA LYS A 48 4.26 29.94 9.06
C LYS A 48 4.64 28.98 7.92
N ALA A 49 4.02 29.15 6.75
CA ALA A 49 4.35 28.36 5.55
C ALA A 49 5.79 28.57 5.08
N ARG A 50 6.30 29.81 5.12
CA ARG A 50 7.70 30.11 4.78
C ARG A 50 8.68 29.49 5.77
N LYS A 51 8.34 29.45 7.06
CA LYS A 51 9.16 28.79 8.11
C LYS A 51 9.16 27.27 8.02
N SER A 52 8.05 26.65 7.64
CA SER A 52 7.95 25.19 7.48
C SER A 52 8.42 24.69 6.11
N LYS A 53 8.86 25.57 5.21
CA LYS A 53 9.27 25.18 3.84
C LYS A 53 10.50 24.28 3.86
N ASP A 54 11.49 24.60 4.70
CA ASP A 54 12.75 23.83 4.78
C ASP A 54 12.60 22.54 5.60
N SER A 55 11.68 22.48 6.56
CA SER A 55 11.33 21.22 7.24
C SER A 55 10.54 20.28 6.33
N ARG A 56 9.66 20.83 5.48
CA ARG A 56 8.93 20.03 4.48
C ARG A 56 9.85 19.52 3.38
N LYS A 57 10.88 20.27 3.00
CA LYS A 57 11.92 19.80 2.06
C LYS A 57 12.72 18.62 2.63
N ARG A 58 13.08 18.67 3.92
CA ARG A 58 13.72 17.54 4.61
C ARG A 58 12.82 16.30 4.65
N ALA A 59 11.54 16.47 5.00
CA ALA A 59 10.57 15.38 5.00
C ALA A 59 10.22 14.79 3.61
N LEU A 60 10.66 15.42 2.50
CA LEU A 60 10.52 14.86 1.15
C LEU A 60 11.72 13.98 0.77
N ASN A 61 12.87 14.17 1.42
CA ASN A 61 14.07 13.36 1.23
C ASN A 61 14.13 12.28 2.31
N ILE A 62 13.16 11.38 2.31
CA ILE A 62 13.06 10.29 3.29
C ILE A 62 14.29 9.38 3.22
N GLU A 63 14.83 9.14 2.02
CA GLU A 63 16.07 8.40 1.82
C GLU A 63 17.28 9.01 2.57
N ASP A 64 17.44 10.34 2.57
CA ASP A 64 18.59 10.99 3.21
C ASP A 64 18.49 10.91 4.75
N ASP A 65 17.30 11.07 5.32
CA ASP A 65 17.04 10.88 6.76
C ASP A 65 17.23 9.40 7.15
N TRP A 66 16.81 8.44 6.30
CA TRP A 66 16.99 7.00 6.54
C TRP A 66 18.45 6.55 6.50
N VAL A 67 19.28 7.19 5.68
CA VAL A 67 20.72 6.90 5.63
C VAL A 67 21.41 7.44 6.87
N ALA A 68 21.09 8.67 7.29
CA ALA A 68 21.65 9.28 8.49
C ALA A 68 21.25 8.55 9.78
N ASP A 69 20.01 8.09 9.89
CA ASP A 69 19.52 7.31 11.05
C ASP A 69 20.21 5.94 11.13
N ARG A 70 20.51 5.33 9.98
CA ARG A 70 21.22 4.04 9.92
C ARG A 70 22.71 4.18 10.21
N GLU A 71 23.36 5.25 9.71
CA GLU A 71 24.74 5.58 10.09
C GLU A 71 24.86 5.82 11.61
N ALA A 72 23.91 6.53 12.21
CA ALA A 72 23.87 6.72 13.66
C ALA A 72 23.66 5.41 14.43
N GLN A 73 22.81 4.49 13.93
CA GLN A 73 22.64 3.17 14.52
C GLN A 73 23.89 2.28 14.40
N PHE A 74 24.59 2.33 13.26
CA PHE A 74 25.86 1.59 13.10
C PHE A 74 26.97 2.12 14.01
N ASP A 75 27.01 3.44 14.24
CA ASP A 75 27.93 4.06 15.20
C ASP A 75 27.57 3.68 16.66
N GLU A 76 26.28 3.57 17.01
CA GLU A 76 25.81 3.04 18.31
C GLU A 76 26.12 1.54 18.49
N GLU A 77 25.93 0.71 17.45
CA GLU A 77 26.19 -0.74 17.50
C GLU A 77 27.69 -1.06 17.63
N ALA A 78 28.56 -0.17 17.13
CA ALA A 78 30.00 -0.23 17.36
C ALA A 78 30.39 0.09 18.82
N GLU A 79 29.56 0.83 19.56
CA GLU A 79 29.72 1.12 20.99
C GLU A 79 29.11 0.01 21.89
N ASP A 80 28.16 -0.78 21.39
CA ASP A 80 27.51 -1.89 22.09
C ASP A 80 28.36 -3.17 22.21
N ASN A 81 29.50 -3.26 21.53
CA ASN A 81 30.48 -4.33 21.72
C ASN A 81 31.38 -4.09 22.95
N LEU A 82 30.79 -3.69 24.09
CA LEU A 82 31.51 -3.66 25.35
C LEU A 82 31.70 -5.10 25.84
N PRO A 83 32.94 -5.61 25.97
CA PRO A 83 33.18 -6.98 26.43
C PRO A 83 32.52 -7.20 27.78
N LEU A 84 31.70 -8.25 27.90
CA LEU A 84 30.95 -8.62 29.11
C LEU A 84 31.86 -8.71 30.37
N ASP A 85 33.16 -8.92 30.17
CA ASP A 85 34.22 -9.01 31.18
C ASP A 85 34.59 -7.65 31.84
N MET A 86 34.01 -6.52 31.39
CA MET A 86 34.22 -5.19 31.97
C MET A 86 33.04 -4.68 32.83
N LEU A 87 31.95 -5.45 32.95
CA LEU A 87 30.79 -5.06 33.78
C LEU A 87 31.03 -5.20 35.29
N ASP A 88 31.96 -6.07 35.70
CA ASP A 88 32.25 -6.40 37.10
C ASP A 88 33.27 -5.46 37.77
N ALA A 89 33.81 -4.48 37.04
CA ALA A 89 34.63 -3.44 37.66
C ALA A 89 33.73 -2.46 38.42
N ASP A 90 34.17 -2.01 39.61
CA ASP A 90 33.53 -0.99 40.45
C ASP A 90 33.49 0.39 39.74
N ILE A 91 32.73 0.47 38.64
CA ILE A 91 32.55 1.64 37.81
C ILE A 91 31.22 2.28 38.23
N ASP A 92 31.26 3.56 38.56
CA ASP A 92 30.08 4.37 38.88
C ASP A 92 29.21 4.58 37.62
N TRP A 93 28.43 3.55 37.25
CA TRP A 93 27.61 3.51 36.05
C TRP A 93 26.52 4.59 35.99
N GLU A 94 26.13 5.17 37.13
CA GLU A 94 25.14 6.25 37.16
C GLU A 94 25.67 7.57 36.57
N ASN A 95 27.00 7.77 36.60
CA ASN A 95 27.66 9.02 36.18
C ASN A 95 28.61 8.85 34.99
N SER A 96 28.65 7.66 34.38
CA SER A 96 29.53 7.38 33.23
C SER A 96 28.85 7.71 31.89
N ALA A 97 29.66 7.76 30.82
CA ALA A 97 29.17 7.98 29.46
C ALA A 97 28.18 6.90 28.99
N PHE A 98 28.14 5.75 29.66
CA PHE A 98 27.32 4.58 29.32
C PHE A 98 26.06 4.42 30.18
N ALA A 99 25.74 5.40 31.04
CA ALA A 99 24.57 5.37 31.95
C ALA A 99 23.23 5.14 31.21
N GLY A 100 23.14 5.59 29.95
CA GLY A 100 21.96 5.40 29.10
C GLY A 100 21.80 3.98 28.56
N VAL A 101 22.89 3.22 28.41
CA VAL A 101 22.87 1.83 27.94
C VAL A 101 22.39 0.90 29.06
N LYS A 102 22.93 1.10 30.28
CA LYS A 102 22.52 0.32 31.46
C LYS A 102 21.03 0.45 31.78
N LYS A 103 20.46 1.65 31.69
CA LYS A 103 19.02 1.86 31.92
C LYS A 103 18.13 1.10 30.93
N ARG A 104 18.54 1.03 29.66
CA ARG A 104 17.78 0.31 28.63
C ARG A 104 17.86 -1.20 28.81
N HIS A 105 19.03 -1.70 29.20
CA HIS A 105 19.22 -3.10 29.55
C HIS A 105 18.36 -3.51 30.76
N ASP A 106 18.33 -2.68 31.81
CA ASP A 106 17.53 -2.91 33.02
C ASP A 106 16.00 -2.78 32.77
N GLU A 107 15.57 -2.00 31.77
CA GLU A 107 14.16 -1.92 31.35
C GLU A 107 13.75 -3.17 30.55
N ASN A 108 14.55 -3.62 29.58
CA ASN A 108 14.27 -4.83 28.82
C ASN A 108 14.19 -6.09 29.72
N LEU A 109 15.05 -6.18 30.73
CA LEU A 109 15.01 -7.29 31.70
C LEU A 109 13.71 -7.31 32.52
N LYS A 110 13.13 -6.15 32.81
CA LYS A 110 11.84 -6.06 33.54
C LYS A 110 10.65 -6.41 32.66
N ASP A 111 10.67 -6.02 31.40
CA ASP A 111 9.59 -6.33 30.45
C ASP A 111 9.49 -7.84 30.16
N GLU A 112 10.59 -8.60 30.24
CA GLU A 112 10.55 -10.06 30.15
C GLU A 112 9.99 -10.74 31.41
N GLU A 113 10.24 -10.18 32.60
CA GLU A 113 9.69 -10.71 33.86
C GLU A 113 8.18 -10.44 34.02
N ASP A 114 7.65 -9.35 33.47
CA ASP A 114 6.23 -8.99 33.53
C ASP A 114 5.37 -9.73 32.47
N SER A 115 5.99 -10.41 31.49
CA SER A 115 5.29 -11.18 30.45
C SER A 115 4.68 -12.50 30.94
N ASP A 116 5.03 -12.96 32.14
CA ASP A 116 4.50 -14.21 32.74
C ASP A 116 3.19 -14.00 33.53
N ALA A 117 2.64 -12.77 33.54
CA ALA A 117 1.41 -12.44 34.25
C ALA A 117 0.17 -12.44 33.31
N GLU A 118 -0.62 -13.50 33.43
CA GLU A 118 -2.04 -13.61 33.08
C GLU A 118 -2.41 -13.56 31.58
N ASP A 119 -2.45 -14.75 30.97
CA ASP A 119 -3.17 -15.02 29.71
C ASP A 119 -4.55 -14.33 29.66
N ASP A 120 -4.67 -13.31 28.81
CA ASP A 120 -5.88 -12.52 28.63
C ASP A 120 -7.07 -13.41 28.19
N ILE A 121 -8.00 -13.62 29.12
CA ILE A 121 -9.15 -14.55 28.97
C ILE A 121 -10.04 -14.13 27.79
N GLU A 122 -10.00 -12.85 27.41
CA GLU A 122 -10.78 -12.28 26.30
C GLU A 122 -10.31 -12.72 24.91
N ALA A 123 -9.04 -13.12 24.76
CA ALA A 123 -8.47 -13.56 23.49
C ALA A 123 -8.84 -15.02 23.13
N LYS A 124 -9.26 -15.82 24.11
CA LYS A 124 -9.60 -17.24 23.90
C LYS A 124 -11.03 -17.38 23.35
N ARG A 125 -11.16 -18.07 22.22
CA ARG A 125 -12.48 -18.42 21.63
C ARG A 125 -13.25 -19.29 22.62
N ARG A 126 -14.44 -18.85 23.04
CA ARG A 126 -15.33 -19.64 23.90
C ARG A 126 -15.79 -20.89 23.13
N LYS A 127 -15.50 -22.07 23.65
CA LYS A 127 -16.00 -23.36 23.16
C LYS A 127 -17.06 -23.86 24.14
N PHE A 128 -18.12 -24.47 23.63
CA PHE A 128 -19.04 -25.18 24.51
C PHE A 128 -18.49 -26.57 24.85
N GLU A 129 -18.90 -27.13 25.99
CA GLU A 129 -18.52 -28.50 26.38
C GLU A 129 -19.06 -29.54 25.38
N GLY A 130 -18.16 -30.41 24.89
CA GLY A 130 -18.42 -31.47 23.91
C GLY A 130 -17.35 -31.50 22.80
N GLN A 131 -16.94 -32.71 22.36
CA GLN A 131 -16.11 -32.88 21.16
C GLN A 131 -17.01 -33.15 19.96
N LEU A 132 -16.88 -32.35 18.91
CA LEU A 132 -17.54 -32.59 17.64
C LEU A 132 -16.57 -33.20 16.63
N ASN A 133 -17.11 -34.04 15.75
CA ASN A 133 -16.36 -34.62 14.65
C ASN A 133 -15.87 -33.53 13.68
N ASP A 134 -14.65 -33.64 13.18
CA ASP A 134 -13.97 -32.61 12.34
C ASP A 134 -14.75 -32.21 11.08
N ASN A 135 -15.63 -33.09 10.60
CA ASN A 135 -16.46 -32.94 9.41
C ASN A 135 -17.69 -32.04 9.62
N ILE A 136 -17.97 -31.61 10.85
CA ILE A 136 -19.20 -30.88 11.18
C ILE A 136 -18.86 -29.55 11.84
N GLN A 137 -19.42 -28.46 11.33
CA GLN A 137 -19.22 -27.10 11.82
C GLN A 137 -20.40 -26.64 12.70
N GLU A 138 -20.12 -26.16 13.91
CA GLU A 138 -21.14 -25.56 14.78
C GLU A 138 -21.69 -24.27 14.18
N MET A 139 -23.03 -24.16 14.17
CA MET A 139 -23.73 -22.92 13.85
C MET A 139 -24.05 -22.15 15.15
N LEU A 140 -24.50 -20.91 15.00
CA LEU A 140 -24.92 -20.09 16.14
C LEU A 140 -26.08 -20.77 16.89
N PRO A 141 -26.04 -20.84 18.24
CA PRO A 141 -27.13 -21.42 19.02
C PRO A 141 -28.44 -20.65 18.86
N ILE A 142 -29.54 -21.38 18.68
CA ILE A 142 -30.89 -20.83 18.53
C ILE A 142 -31.66 -21.07 19.82
N LYS A 143 -32.20 -20.00 20.41
CA LYS A 143 -33.15 -20.11 21.53
C LYS A 143 -34.55 -20.33 20.99
N LEU A 144 -35.18 -21.44 21.37
CA LEU A 144 -36.60 -21.69 21.07
C LEU A 144 -37.48 -20.92 22.06
N LYS A 145 -38.76 -20.74 21.70
CA LYS A 145 -39.76 -20.05 22.53
C LYS A 145 -39.95 -20.72 23.90
N ASP A 146 -39.64 -22.01 23.99
CA ASP A 146 -39.69 -22.82 25.21
C ASP A 146 -38.46 -22.65 26.12
N GLY A 147 -37.53 -21.76 25.76
CA GLY A 147 -36.32 -21.45 26.55
C GLY A 147 -35.13 -22.39 26.34
N THR A 148 -35.34 -23.51 25.65
CA THR A 148 -34.29 -24.49 25.31
C THR A 148 -33.35 -23.94 24.21
N VAL A 149 -32.04 -24.06 24.43
CA VAL A 149 -31.00 -23.64 23.46
C VAL A 149 -30.64 -24.82 22.57
N LEU A 150 -30.96 -24.74 21.28
CA LEU A 150 -30.54 -25.71 20.27
C LEU A 150 -29.21 -25.30 19.65
N ARG A 151 -28.33 -26.28 19.43
CA ARG A 151 -27.04 -26.12 18.74
C ARG A 151 -27.13 -26.82 17.38
N PRO A 152 -27.49 -26.12 16.30
CA PRO A 152 -27.50 -26.71 14.97
C PRO A 152 -26.05 -26.93 14.48
N THR A 153 -25.81 -28.05 13.81
CA THR A 153 -24.50 -28.38 13.22
C THR A 153 -24.67 -28.61 11.72
N ARG A 154 -23.70 -28.19 10.90
CA ARG A 154 -23.73 -28.34 9.44
C ARG A 154 -22.51 -29.13 8.97
N GLU A 155 -22.71 -30.12 8.11
CA GLU A 155 -21.61 -30.85 7.46
C GLU A 155 -20.81 -29.90 6.57
N LYS A 156 -19.48 -29.91 6.74
CA LYS A 156 -18.55 -29.17 5.87
C LYS A 156 -18.60 -29.81 4.49
N LYS A 157 -19.08 -29.08 3.49
CA LYS A 157 -18.98 -29.50 2.10
C LYS A 157 -17.58 -29.14 1.60
N ASP A 158 -16.74 -30.14 1.40
CA ASP A 158 -15.56 -30.02 0.55
C ASP A 158 -16.05 -29.83 -0.89
N GLN A 159 -15.75 -28.67 -1.47
CA GLN A 159 -16.12 -28.35 -2.84
C GLN A 159 -15.12 -29.00 -3.81
N SER A 160 -15.43 -30.20 -4.31
CA SER A 160 -14.81 -30.77 -5.50
C SER A 160 -15.75 -31.76 -6.21
N SER A 161 -16.03 -31.48 -7.50
CA SER A 161 -16.72 -32.29 -8.54
C SER A 161 -18.21 -32.60 -8.36
N ASP A 162 -19.10 -32.60 -9.36
CA ASP A 162 -19.18 -32.23 -10.81
C ASP A 162 -20.72 -32.36 -11.11
N GLU A 163 -21.40 -31.77 -12.11
CA GLU A 163 -21.36 -32.04 -13.56
C GLU A 163 -22.31 -31.03 -14.29
N GLU A 164 -21.87 -30.59 -15.48
CA GLU A 164 -22.55 -30.46 -16.80
C GLU A 164 -23.97 -29.84 -16.94
N ASP A 165 -24.12 -28.71 -17.67
CA ASP A 165 -24.45 -28.71 -19.12
C ASP A 165 -24.42 -27.31 -19.80
N GLU A 166 -24.13 -27.33 -21.10
CA GLU A 166 -24.28 -26.33 -22.19
C GLU A 166 -23.24 -25.20 -22.47
N GLU A 167 -22.71 -25.32 -23.69
CA GLU A 167 -21.75 -24.56 -24.51
C GLU A 167 -21.59 -23.03 -24.30
N SER A 168 -20.37 -22.61 -23.95
CA SER A 168 -19.62 -21.60 -24.72
C SER A 168 -18.13 -21.66 -24.40
N ASP A 169 -17.32 -21.70 -25.45
CA ASP A 169 -15.88 -21.88 -25.48
C ASP A 169 -15.16 -20.63 -24.95
N GLU A 170 -14.92 -20.54 -23.64
CA GLU A 170 -13.96 -19.60 -23.06
C GLU A 170 -12.97 -20.35 -22.14
N GLU A 171 -11.69 -20.20 -22.47
CA GLU A 171 -10.51 -20.79 -21.84
C GLU A 171 -10.61 -20.86 -20.30
N LYS A 172 -10.59 -22.07 -19.74
CA LYS A 172 -10.42 -22.31 -18.30
C LYS A 172 -9.05 -21.81 -17.86
N GLU A 173 -8.94 -20.53 -17.51
CA GLU A 173 -7.80 -20.01 -16.76
C GLU A 173 -7.81 -20.62 -15.35
N THR A 174 -6.87 -21.53 -15.13
CA THR A 174 -6.49 -22.01 -13.80
C THR A 174 -6.12 -20.80 -12.95
N LYS A 175 -6.92 -20.49 -11.93
CA LYS A 175 -6.61 -19.41 -10.98
C LYS A 175 -5.22 -19.71 -10.40
N PRO A 176 -4.20 -18.85 -10.61
CA PRO A 176 -2.90 -19.09 -10.01
C PRO A 176 -3.10 -19.06 -8.50
N ALA A 177 -2.65 -20.12 -7.82
CA ALA A 177 -2.56 -20.12 -6.37
C ALA A 177 -1.71 -18.90 -5.98
N MET A 178 -2.34 -17.89 -5.38
CA MET A 178 -1.59 -16.73 -4.87
C MET A 178 -0.64 -17.25 -3.80
N GLU A 179 0.64 -16.93 -3.95
CA GLU A 179 1.65 -17.23 -2.95
C GLU A 179 1.31 -16.48 -1.65
N ASP A 180 1.13 -17.21 -0.55
CA ASP A 180 0.87 -16.63 0.76
C ASP A 180 2.18 -16.08 1.35
N PHE A 181 2.34 -14.76 1.34
CA PHE A 181 3.54 -14.08 1.89
C PHE A 181 3.46 -13.80 3.40
N SER A 182 2.58 -14.47 4.14
CA SER A 182 2.32 -14.20 5.56
C SER A 182 3.46 -14.58 6.50
N SER A 183 4.38 -15.44 6.07
CA SER A 183 5.51 -15.94 6.86
C SER A 183 6.79 -15.10 6.71
N LEU A 184 6.82 -14.11 5.82
CA LEU A 184 8.02 -13.32 5.52
C LEU A 184 8.24 -12.20 6.54
N SER A 185 9.51 -11.87 6.77
CA SER A 185 9.89 -10.69 7.57
C SER A 185 9.50 -9.38 6.87
N ALA A 186 9.36 -8.28 7.63
CA ALA A 186 8.99 -6.98 7.09
C ALA A 186 9.96 -6.48 6.00
N SER A 187 11.26 -6.74 6.16
CA SER A 187 12.29 -6.37 5.18
C SER A 187 12.17 -7.19 3.89
N GLU A 188 11.93 -8.49 4.02
CA GLU A 188 11.75 -9.43 2.90
C GLU A 188 10.48 -9.13 2.12
N LEU A 189 9.38 -8.80 2.81
CA LEU A 189 8.12 -8.39 2.20
C LEU A 189 8.30 -7.14 1.33
N LEU A 190 9.05 -6.15 1.81
CA LEU A 190 9.37 -4.95 1.02
C LEU A 190 10.22 -5.27 -0.21
N ALA A 191 11.20 -6.17 -0.09
CA ALA A 191 12.00 -6.62 -1.22
C ALA A 191 11.13 -7.35 -2.26
N LYS A 192 10.26 -8.26 -1.81
CA LYS A 192 9.31 -8.97 -2.68
C LYS A 192 8.32 -8.04 -3.35
N ARG A 193 7.84 -7.02 -2.65
CA ARG A 193 7.00 -5.96 -3.24
C ARG A 193 7.71 -5.28 -4.41
N LYS A 194 8.97 -4.89 -4.23
CA LYS A 194 9.76 -4.23 -5.27
C LYS A 194 9.98 -5.16 -6.47
N GLU A 195 10.31 -6.42 -6.21
CA GLU A 195 10.51 -7.46 -7.24
C GLU A 195 9.24 -7.62 -8.10
N LEU A 196 8.09 -7.83 -7.45
CA LEU A 196 6.80 -7.98 -8.14
C LEU A 196 6.42 -6.74 -8.96
N ILE A 197 6.62 -5.54 -8.41
CA ILE A 197 6.40 -4.29 -9.17
C ILE A 197 7.25 -4.27 -10.43
N GLU A 198 8.52 -4.64 -10.32
CA GLU A 198 9.45 -4.63 -11.45
C GLU A 198 9.04 -5.66 -12.51
N GLN A 199 8.65 -6.87 -12.10
CA GLN A 199 8.10 -7.88 -13.00
C GLN A 199 6.88 -7.37 -13.77
N PHE A 200 5.91 -6.77 -13.08
CA PHE A 200 4.72 -6.23 -13.74
C PHE A 200 5.01 -5.02 -14.64
N LYS A 201 6.01 -4.20 -14.32
CA LYS A 201 6.46 -3.14 -15.25
C LYS A 201 7.00 -3.74 -16.53
N GLN A 202 7.80 -4.81 -16.45
CA GLN A 202 8.34 -5.49 -17.63
C GLN A 202 7.22 -6.12 -18.47
N THR A 203 6.22 -6.73 -17.85
CA THR A 203 5.07 -7.30 -18.59
C THR A 203 4.25 -6.22 -19.28
N ILE A 204 3.92 -5.12 -18.57
CA ILE A 204 3.21 -3.97 -19.15
C ILE A 204 4.00 -3.37 -20.32
N SER A 205 5.31 -3.18 -20.15
CA SER A 205 6.21 -2.67 -21.19
C SER A 205 6.20 -3.58 -22.42
N THR A 206 6.27 -4.89 -22.22
CA THR A 206 6.25 -5.88 -23.31
C THR A 206 4.93 -5.82 -24.08
N TYR A 207 3.79 -5.76 -23.39
CA TYR A 207 2.49 -5.64 -24.03
C TYR A 207 2.33 -4.33 -24.80
N ALA A 208 2.72 -3.21 -24.20
CA ALA A 208 2.70 -1.91 -24.86
C ALA A 208 3.58 -1.90 -26.11
N HIS A 209 4.79 -2.45 -26.03
CA HIS A 209 5.70 -2.53 -27.17
C HIS A 209 5.14 -3.38 -28.33
N GLN A 210 4.55 -4.55 -28.02
CA GLN A 210 3.93 -5.42 -29.02
C GLN A 210 2.76 -4.74 -29.74
N LEU A 211 1.95 -3.99 -28.99
CA LEU A 211 0.82 -3.23 -29.51
C LEU A 211 1.26 -2.08 -30.41
N LEU A 212 2.32 -1.35 -30.03
CA LEU A 212 2.87 -0.26 -30.83
C LEU A 212 3.56 -0.74 -32.11
N THR A 213 4.18 -1.92 -32.08
CA THR A 213 4.90 -2.46 -33.24
C THR A 213 3.94 -2.90 -34.34
N ASN A 214 2.96 -3.75 -33.99
CA ASN A 214 1.96 -4.28 -34.93
C ASN A 214 0.59 -4.37 -34.23
N PRO A 215 -0.23 -3.30 -34.29
CA PRO A 215 -1.49 -3.25 -33.54
C PRO A 215 -2.55 -4.23 -34.07
N GLN A 216 -2.53 -4.54 -35.38
CA GLN A 216 -3.53 -5.42 -36.00
C GLN A 216 -3.40 -6.88 -35.60
N GLU A 217 -2.17 -7.38 -35.40
CA GLU A 217 -1.92 -8.77 -35.00
C GLU A 217 -2.00 -8.95 -33.49
N ASN A 218 -1.51 -7.97 -32.72
CA ASN A 218 -1.36 -8.09 -31.27
C ASN A 218 -2.53 -7.49 -30.49
N ILE A 219 -3.67 -7.27 -31.11
CA ILE A 219 -4.80 -6.55 -30.49
C ILE A 219 -5.31 -7.19 -29.20
N TYR A 220 -5.14 -8.51 -29.07
CA TYR A 220 -5.49 -9.27 -27.86
C TYR A 220 -4.69 -8.81 -26.63
N LYS A 221 -3.52 -8.18 -26.79
CA LYS A 221 -2.75 -7.62 -25.67
C LYS A 221 -3.44 -6.45 -24.98
N LEU A 222 -4.39 -5.77 -25.65
CA LEU A 222 -5.26 -4.80 -24.97
C LEU A 222 -6.15 -5.48 -23.93
N ARG A 223 -6.59 -6.72 -24.17
CA ARG A 223 -7.33 -7.52 -23.18
C ARG A 223 -6.46 -7.75 -21.95
N ASP A 224 -5.24 -8.19 -22.16
CA ASP A 224 -4.30 -8.54 -21.08
C ASP A 224 -3.96 -7.29 -20.24
N LEU A 225 -3.69 -6.16 -20.90
CA LEU A 225 -3.50 -4.87 -20.21
C LEU A 225 -4.75 -4.42 -19.44
N PHE A 226 -5.93 -4.63 -20.00
CA PHE A 226 -7.19 -4.29 -19.33
C PHE A 226 -7.45 -5.17 -18.09
N ARG A 227 -7.11 -6.46 -18.14
CA ARG A 227 -7.17 -7.36 -16.97
C ARG A 227 -6.25 -6.89 -15.84
N LEU A 228 -5.05 -6.41 -16.19
CA LEU A 228 -4.14 -5.78 -15.22
C LEU A 228 -4.74 -4.50 -14.61
N CYS A 229 -5.49 -3.70 -15.39
CA CYS A 229 -6.21 -2.53 -14.87
C CYS A 229 -7.30 -2.94 -13.86
N GLN A 230 -7.96 -4.08 -14.05
CA GLN A 230 -8.93 -4.62 -13.09
C GLN A 230 -8.25 -5.24 -11.84
N GLY A 231 -6.94 -5.47 -11.91
CA GLY A 231 -6.16 -6.16 -10.89
C GLY A 231 -6.48 -7.65 -10.82
N GLU A 232 -6.89 -8.24 -11.95
CA GLU A 232 -7.06 -9.69 -12.09
C GLU A 232 -5.70 -10.37 -12.11
N ASN A 233 -5.54 -11.49 -11.41
CA ASN A 233 -4.28 -12.24 -11.29
C ASN A 233 -3.10 -11.43 -10.70
N VAL A 234 -3.36 -10.32 -9.99
CA VAL A 234 -2.32 -9.51 -9.32
C VAL A 234 -2.41 -9.66 -7.81
N HIS A 235 -1.29 -9.99 -7.18
CA HIS A 235 -1.21 -10.15 -5.72
C HIS A 235 -1.62 -8.87 -4.96
N SER A 236 -2.37 -9.04 -3.87
CA SER A 236 -2.95 -7.94 -3.06
C SER A 236 -1.92 -6.87 -2.66
N LEU A 237 -0.70 -7.32 -2.33
CA LEU A 237 0.46 -6.48 -1.96
C LEU A 237 0.77 -5.35 -2.97
N VAL A 238 0.56 -5.61 -4.27
CA VAL A 238 1.01 -4.74 -5.38
C VAL A 238 -0.15 -4.26 -6.25
N ARG A 239 -1.36 -4.77 -6.00
CA ARG A 239 -2.53 -4.56 -6.84
C ARG A 239 -2.76 -3.10 -7.21
N GLU A 240 -2.85 -2.20 -6.23
CA GLU A 240 -3.13 -0.78 -6.50
C GLU A 240 -2.05 -0.10 -7.34
N THR A 241 -0.77 -0.43 -7.09
CA THR A 241 0.35 0.15 -7.84
C THR A 241 0.37 -0.32 -9.28
N VAL A 242 0.09 -1.61 -9.52
CA VAL A 242 0.02 -2.17 -10.87
C VAL A 242 -1.19 -1.65 -11.63
N GLN A 243 -2.35 -1.55 -10.98
CA GLN A 243 -3.55 -0.97 -11.59
C GLN A 243 -3.31 0.46 -12.06
N LYS A 244 -2.66 1.31 -11.24
CA LYS A 244 -2.32 2.69 -11.62
C LYS A 244 -1.37 2.74 -12.81
N LEU A 245 -0.32 1.91 -12.81
CA LEU A 245 0.65 1.83 -13.91
C LEU A 245 0.01 1.33 -15.20
N ALA A 246 -0.81 0.28 -15.11
CA ALA A 246 -1.51 -0.31 -16.25
C ALA A 246 -2.51 0.68 -16.85
N LEU A 247 -3.27 1.42 -16.03
CA LEU A 247 -4.25 2.40 -16.48
C LEU A 247 -3.58 3.53 -17.30
N VAL A 248 -2.49 4.10 -16.78
CA VAL A 248 -1.76 5.17 -17.47
C VAL A 248 -1.14 4.64 -18.77
N SER A 249 -0.57 3.45 -18.74
CA SER A 249 0.04 2.83 -19.93
C SER A 249 -1.00 2.51 -20.99
N MET A 250 -2.17 1.97 -20.59
CA MET A 250 -3.27 1.67 -21.49
C MET A 250 -3.82 2.93 -22.17
N LEU A 251 -3.97 4.04 -21.42
CA LEU A 251 -4.39 5.31 -21.98
C LEU A 251 -3.42 5.80 -23.06
N GLN A 252 -2.12 5.75 -22.80
CA GLN A 252 -1.11 6.18 -23.77
C GLN A 252 -1.13 5.30 -25.03
N VAL A 253 -1.16 3.98 -24.85
CA VAL A 253 -1.22 3.01 -25.97
C VAL A 253 -2.48 3.21 -26.82
N LEU A 254 -3.63 3.48 -26.20
CA LEU A 254 -4.86 3.76 -26.93
C LEU A 254 -4.72 5.03 -27.79
N ILE A 255 -4.13 6.10 -27.26
CA ILE A 255 -3.91 7.35 -28.02
C ILE A 255 -3.01 7.10 -29.24
N ASP A 256 -1.95 6.31 -29.08
CA ASP A 256 -0.97 6.08 -30.15
C ASP A 256 -1.51 5.16 -31.26
N ILE A 257 -2.46 4.26 -30.94
CA ILE A 257 -3.01 3.25 -31.85
C ILE A 257 -4.29 3.71 -32.54
N ILE A 258 -4.96 4.74 -32.04
CA ILE A 258 -6.22 5.24 -32.60
C ILE A 258 -6.01 5.70 -34.06
N PRO A 259 -6.81 5.17 -35.01
CA PRO A 259 -6.78 5.65 -36.37
C PRO A 259 -7.36 7.07 -36.48
N GLY A 260 -6.87 7.85 -37.45
CA GLY A 260 -7.36 9.21 -37.74
C GLY A 260 -8.73 9.29 -38.41
N TYR A 261 -9.45 8.18 -38.54
CA TYR A 261 -10.78 8.10 -39.14
C TYR A 261 -11.82 7.62 -38.11
N SER A 262 -13.09 7.95 -38.36
CA SER A 262 -14.19 7.50 -37.50
C SER A 262 -14.46 6.02 -37.71
N ILE A 263 -14.38 5.23 -36.65
CA ILE A 263 -14.77 3.82 -36.65
C ILE A 263 -16.29 3.74 -36.40
N ARG A 264 -17.00 2.96 -37.22
CA ARG A 264 -18.43 2.69 -37.07
C ARG A 264 -18.63 1.20 -36.76
N GLU A 265 -19.65 0.87 -35.99
CA GLU A 265 -20.08 -0.51 -35.80
C GLU A 265 -20.62 -1.13 -37.12
N LEU A 266 -20.14 -2.32 -37.45
CA LEU A 266 -20.59 -3.06 -38.62
C LEU A 266 -22.01 -3.62 -38.43
N THR A 267 -22.81 -3.54 -39.48
CA THR A 267 -24.18 -4.06 -39.53
C THR A 267 -24.17 -5.59 -39.61
N ALA A 268 -25.22 -6.27 -39.14
CA ALA A 268 -25.29 -7.73 -39.15
C ALA A 268 -25.13 -8.35 -40.55
N GLU A 269 -25.64 -7.67 -41.58
CA GLU A 269 -25.50 -8.07 -42.99
C GLU A 269 -24.04 -8.00 -43.48
N GLU A 270 -23.32 -6.95 -43.07
CA GLU A 270 -21.92 -6.70 -43.44
C GLU A 270 -20.97 -7.68 -42.75
N LYS A 271 -21.28 -8.09 -41.50
CA LYS A 271 -20.52 -9.12 -40.77
C LYS A 271 -20.62 -10.51 -41.40
N GLN A 272 -21.74 -10.82 -42.07
CA GLN A 272 -21.94 -12.12 -42.74
C GLN A 272 -21.29 -12.18 -44.13
N GLN A 273 -20.91 -11.02 -44.69
CA GLN A 273 -20.29 -10.96 -46.00
C GLN A 273 -18.89 -11.59 -45.99
N LYS A 274 -18.61 -12.44 -46.99
CA LYS A 274 -17.27 -13.03 -47.17
C LYS A 274 -16.31 -11.97 -47.69
N VAL A 275 -15.45 -11.49 -46.79
CA VAL A 275 -14.35 -10.56 -47.11
C VAL A 275 -13.01 -11.27 -47.22
N LYS A 276 -12.04 -10.62 -47.87
CA LYS A 276 -10.65 -11.09 -47.97
C LYS A 276 -9.98 -11.12 -46.59
N LYS A 277 -8.90 -11.90 -46.45
CA LYS A 277 -8.19 -12.09 -45.18
C LYS A 277 -7.73 -10.76 -44.55
N GLU A 278 -7.14 -9.86 -45.34
CA GLU A 278 -6.64 -8.56 -44.88
C GLU A 278 -7.79 -7.67 -44.36
N THR A 279 -8.89 -7.59 -45.12
CA THR A 279 -10.08 -6.83 -44.72
C THR A 279 -10.71 -7.41 -43.44
N LYS A 280 -10.72 -8.73 -43.30
CA LYS A 280 -11.20 -9.39 -42.08
C LYS A 280 -10.35 -9.06 -40.86
N GLN A 281 -9.02 -9.01 -41.02
CA GLN A 281 -8.10 -8.61 -39.93
C GLN A 281 -8.36 -7.17 -39.49
N LEU A 282 -8.54 -6.24 -40.44
CA LEU A 282 -8.91 -4.86 -40.14
C LEU A 282 -10.24 -4.77 -39.37
N GLN A 283 -11.26 -5.50 -39.80
CA GLN A 283 -12.57 -5.52 -39.11
C GLN A 283 -12.44 -6.02 -37.67
N ILE A 284 -11.70 -7.11 -37.44
CA ILE A 284 -11.47 -7.65 -36.10
C ILE A 284 -10.72 -6.64 -35.22
N TYR A 285 -9.70 -6.00 -35.79
CA TYR A 285 -8.93 -4.97 -35.12
C TYR A 285 -9.82 -3.79 -34.69
N GLU A 286 -10.62 -3.24 -35.61
CA GLU A 286 -11.52 -2.11 -35.32
C GLU A 286 -12.59 -2.47 -34.27
N GLU A 287 -13.22 -3.63 -34.40
CA GLU A 287 -14.24 -4.10 -33.46
C GLU A 287 -13.66 -4.29 -32.05
N SER A 288 -12.49 -4.91 -31.95
CA SER A 288 -11.83 -5.14 -30.66
C SER A 288 -11.32 -3.84 -30.04
N LEU A 289 -10.74 -2.93 -30.84
CA LEU A 289 -10.32 -1.61 -30.38
C LEU A 289 -11.49 -0.83 -29.78
N LEU A 290 -12.62 -0.76 -30.49
CA LEU A 290 -13.82 -0.06 -30.03
C LEU A 290 -14.36 -0.71 -28.74
N ARG A 291 -14.43 -2.05 -28.69
CA ARG A 291 -14.89 -2.79 -27.51
C ARG A 291 -14.03 -2.50 -26.27
N TYR A 292 -12.70 -2.53 -26.39
CA TYR A 292 -11.81 -2.28 -25.25
C TYR A 292 -11.74 -0.80 -24.86
N TYR A 293 -11.86 0.11 -25.82
CA TYR A 293 -11.97 1.54 -25.56
C TYR A 293 -13.23 1.85 -24.73
N LEU A 294 -14.39 1.30 -25.13
CA LEU A 294 -15.63 1.46 -24.38
C LEU A 294 -15.53 0.88 -22.97
N LYS A 295 -14.97 -0.33 -22.82
CA LYS A 295 -14.73 -0.94 -21.50
C LYS A 295 -13.79 -0.11 -20.63
N PHE A 296 -12.75 0.48 -21.21
CA PHE A 296 -11.81 1.35 -20.52
C PHE A 296 -12.50 2.62 -20.01
N LEU A 297 -13.33 3.26 -20.82
CA LEU A 297 -14.11 4.43 -20.41
C LEU A 297 -15.09 4.11 -19.26
N GLN A 298 -15.83 3.01 -19.38
CA GLN A 298 -16.72 2.54 -18.31
C GLN A 298 -15.96 2.24 -17.02
N PHE A 299 -14.74 1.72 -17.12
CA PHE A 299 -13.89 1.50 -15.97
C PHE A 299 -13.46 2.82 -15.33
N CYS A 300 -13.05 3.81 -16.13
CA CYS A 300 -12.67 5.13 -15.63
C CYS A 300 -13.86 5.84 -14.94
N GLU A 301 -15.07 5.73 -15.48
CA GLU A 301 -16.29 6.26 -14.87
C GLU A 301 -16.53 5.64 -13.48
N LYS A 302 -16.46 4.31 -13.37
CA LYS A 302 -16.62 3.58 -12.10
C LYS A 302 -15.57 3.93 -11.04
N MET A 303 -14.36 4.31 -11.47
CA MET A 303 -13.27 4.66 -10.55
C MET A 303 -13.33 6.13 -10.11
N THR A 304 -14.06 6.98 -10.83
CA THR A 304 -14.14 8.43 -10.58
C THR A 304 -15.45 8.83 -9.89
N GLY A 305 -16.54 8.11 -10.15
CA GLY A 305 -17.84 8.28 -9.49
C GLY A 305 -17.90 7.59 -8.13
#